data_AF-A0A7S7ZN63-F1
#
_entry.id   AF-A0A7S7ZN63-F1
#
_cell.length_a   1.000
_cell.length_b   1.000
_cell.length_c   1.000
_cell.angle_alpha   90.00
_cell.angle_beta   90.00
_cell.angle_gamma   90.00
#
_symmetry.space_group_name_H-M   'P 1'
#
loop_
_entity.id
_entity.type
_entity.pdbx_description
1 polymer ?
#
loop_
_entity_poly.entity_id
_entity_poly.type
_entity_poly.pdbx_seq_one_letter_code
_entity_poly.pdbx_strand_id
1 'polypeptide(L)'
;MPNLAVTIKDGSLYFSAALCRRFFDGLQCVILLRRDNDLCILPVRHQAGGGYLLKMRNIAGDRVVHAPDFFSEHNVPIDVREFAAEWSSADQALIIAHAFDL
;
A
#
# COMPACT_ATOMS: atom_id res chain seq x y z
N MET A 1 2.70 -8.12 18.13
CA MET A 1 1.74 -7.74 17.06
C MET A 1 2.53 -7.57 15.77
N PRO A 2 1.98 -7.89 14.58
CA PRO A 2 2.74 -7.74 13.33
C PRO A 2 3.13 -6.27 13.12
N ASN A 3 4.33 -6.03 12.59
CA ASN A 3 4.73 -4.70 12.16
C ASN A 3 3.81 -4.27 11.01
N LEU A 4 3.06 -3.18 11.21
CA LEU A 4 2.16 -2.61 10.21
C LEU A 4 2.85 -1.51 9.39
N ALA A 5 4.18 -1.45 9.41
CA ALA A 5 4.91 -0.50 8.60
C ALA A 5 4.79 -0.81 7.10
N VAL A 6 4.69 0.26 6.31
CA VAL A 6 4.78 0.24 4.85
C VAL A 6 5.90 1.19 4.45
N THR A 7 6.84 0.71 3.66
CA THR A 7 7.87 1.58 3.09
C THR A 7 7.39 2.13 1.76
N ILE A 8 7.52 3.43 1.56
CA ILE A 8 7.35 4.07 0.26
C ILE A 8 8.74 4.45 -0.25
N LYS A 9 9.05 4.02 -1.47
CA LYS A 9 10.34 4.27 -2.13
C LYS A 9 10.15 4.19 -3.64
N ASP A 10 10.72 5.12 -4.40
CA ASP A 10 10.76 5.03 -5.86
C ASP A 10 9.37 4.82 -6.48
N GLY A 11 8.36 5.55 -5.98
CA GLY A 11 6.97 5.44 -6.41
C GLY A 11 6.34 4.07 -6.12
N SER A 12 6.89 3.30 -5.18
CA SER A 12 6.47 1.94 -4.88
C SER A 12 6.20 1.76 -3.39
N LEU A 13 5.19 0.95 -3.06
CA LEU A 13 4.87 0.56 -1.69
C LEU A 13 5.41 -0.85 -1.43
N TYR A 14 6.11 -1.02 -0.32
CA TYR A 14 6.69 -2.28 0.09
C TYR A 14 6.02 -2.78 1.37
N PHE A 15 5.62 -4.05 1.34
CA PHE A 15 4.85 -4.69 2.40
C PHE A 15 5.59 -5.94 2.89
N SER A 16 5.60 -6.13 4.21
CA SER A 16 6.07 -7.40 4.77
C SER A 16 5.11 -8.55 4.44
N ALA A 17 5.65 -9.77 4.36
CA ALA A 17 4.85 -10.98 4.20
C ALA A 17 3.79 -11.14 5.31
N ALA A 18 4.12 -10.75 6.55
CA ALA A 18 3.21 -10.82 7.68
C ALA A 18 2.00 -9.88 7.54
N LEU A 19 2.24 -8.63 7.07
CA LEU A 19 1.18 -7.67 6.77
C LEU A 19 0.30 -8.19 5.63
N CYS A 20 0.93 -8.70 4.55
CA CYS A 20 0.20 -9.22 3.40
C CYS A 20 -0.68 -10.42 3.77
N ARG A 21 -0.15 -11.39 4.53
CA ARG A 21 -0.93 -12.54 5.01
C ARG A 21 -2.12 -12.12 5.86
N ARG A 22 -2.03 -11.01 6.58
CA ARG A 22 -3.10 -10.56 7.47
C ARG A 22 -4.24 -9.85 6.72
N PHE A 23 -3.92 -9.00 5.76
CA PHE A 23 -4.92 -8.09 5.15
C PHE A 23 -5.15 -8.32 3.66
N PHE A 24 -4.22 -8.96 2.96
CA PHE A 24 -4.22 -9.12 1.51
C PHE A 24 -4.05 -10.58 1.07
N ASP A 25 -4.37 -11.54 1.94
CA ASP A 25 -4.18 -12.95 1.63
C ASP A 25 -5.03 -13.40 0.44
N GLY A 26 -4.41 -14.16 -0.46
CA GLY A 26 -5.01 -14.56 -1.74
C GLY A 26 -5.27 -13.42 -2.73
N LEU A 27 -4.99 -12.17 -2.40
CA LEU A 27 -5.25 -11.02 -3.27
C LEU A 27 -4.08 -10.72 -4.21
N GLN A 28 -4.45 -10.22 -5.39
CA GLN A 28 -3.51 -9.91 -6.46
C GLN A 28 -3.37 -8.41 -6.70
N CYS A 29 -4.38 -7.61 -6.35
CA CYS A 29 -4.39 -6.17 -6.61
C CYS A 29 -4.86 -5.37 -5.40
N VAL A 30 -4.43 -4.11 -5.35
CA VAL A 30 -4.94 -3.09 -4.43
C VAL A 30 -5.33 -1.84 -5.19
N ILE A 31 -6.28 -1.07 -4.65
CA ILE A 31 -6.53 0.30 -5.09
C ILE A 31 -5.78 1.22 -4.14
N LEU A 32 -5.13 2.24 -4.71
CA LEU A 32 -4.56 3.35 -3.95
C LEU A 32 -5.49 4.55 -4.10
N LEU A 33 -5.90 5.13 -2.97
CA LEU A 33 -6.66 6.37 -2.94
C LEU A 33 -5.95 7.36 -2.03
N ARG A 34 -5.82 8.60 -2.49
CA ARG A 34 -5.52 9.72 -1.62
C ARG A 34 -6.83 10.23 -1.01
N ARG A 35 -6.90 10.33 0.31
CA ARG A 35 -7.98 11.01 1.03
C ARG A 35 -7.33 12.09 1.88
N ASP A 36 -7.49 13.35 1.48
CA ASP A 36 -6.77 14.48 2.06
C ASP A 36 -5.25 14.26 2.03
N ASN A 37 -4.61 14.08 3.20
CA ASN A 37 -3.18 13.80 3.30
C ASN A 37 -2.87 12.33 3.63
N ASP A 38 -3.90 11.48 3.66
CA ASP A 38 -3.77 10.07 3.97
C ASP A 38 -3.74 9.24 2.68
N LEU A 39 -3.01 8.13 2.75
CA LEU A 39 -3.00 7.10 1.72
C LEU A 39 -3.82 5.90 2.18
N CYS A 40 -4.90 5.64 1.46
CA CYS A 40 -5.76 4.47 1.65
C CYS A 40 -5.37 3.38 0.66
N ILE A 41 -5.11 2.17 1.18
CA ILE A 41 -4.73 0.99 0.40
C ILE A 41 -5.83 -0.05 0.56
N LEU A 42 -6.64 -0.23 -0.49
CA LEU A 42 -7.83 -1.06 -0.44
C LEU A 42 -7.60 -2.41 -1.11
N PRO A 43 -7.95 -3.53 -0.46
CA PRO A 43 -7.90 -4.85 -1.08
C PRO A 43 -8.91 -4.98 -2.23
N VAL A 44 -8.47 -5.48 -3.39
CA VAL A 44 -9.37 -5.79 -4.50
C VAL A 44 -9.68 -7.28 -4.52
N ARG A 45 -10.93 -7.65 -4.20
CA ARG A 45 -11.40 -9.05 -4.18
C ARG A 45 -11.86 -9.57 -5.54
N HIS A 46 -12.21 -8.68 -6.48
CA HIS A 46 -12.58 -9.03 -7.84
C HIS A 46 -11.63 -8.37 -8.83
N GLN A 47 -10.78 -9.14 -9.51
CA GLN A 47 -9.76 -8.64 -10.44
C GLN A 47 -10.30 -7.74 -11.56
N ALA A 48 -11.59 -7.87 -11.91
CA ALA A 48 -12.27 -7.00 -12.87
C ALA A 48 -12.40 -5.53 -12.39
N GLY A 49 -12.17 -5.24 -11.11
CA GLY A 49 -12.22 -3.89 -10.54
C GLY A 49 -10.98 -3.02 -10.80
N GLY A 50 -9.93 -3.56 -11.43
CA GLY A 50 -8.70 -2.84 -11.72
C GLY A 50 -7.79 -2.66 -10.49
N GLY A 51 -6.92 -1.64 -10.54
CA GLY A 51 -5.97 -1.30 -9.48
C GLY A 51 -4.53 -1.72 -9.76
N TYR A 52 -3.67 -1.50 -8.77
CA TYR A 52 -2.25 -1.81 -8.84
C TYR A 52 -1.96 -3.25 -8.45
N LEU A 53 -1.07 -3.91 -9.20
CA LEU A 53 -0.67 -5.28 -8.92
C LEU A 53 0.19 -5.35 -7.65
N LEU A 54 -0.23 -6.20 -6.71
CA LEU A 54 0.52 -6.57 -5.51
C LEU A 54 1.50 -7.69 -5.87
N LYS A 55 2.68 -7.34 -6.39
CA LYS A 55 3.67 -8.29 -6.91
C LYS A 55 4.40 -9.00 -5.77
N MET A 56 4.78 -10.26 -5.98
CA MET A 56 5.73 -10.93 -5.09
C MET A 56 7.12 -10.30 -5.25
N ARG A 57 7.73 -9.88 -4.14
CA ARG A 57 9.06 -9.26 -4.12
C ARG A 57 10.16 -10.29 -3.91
N ASN A 58 9.94 -11.24 -3.01
CA ASN A 58 10.94 -12.24 -2.63
C ASN A 58 10.28 -13.55 -2.17
N ILE A 59 11.12 -14.57 -1.94
CA ILE A 59 10.68 -15.90 -1.49
C ILE A 59 10.10 -15.91 -0.06
N ALA A 60 10.36 -14.88 0.75
CA ALA A 60 9.77 -14.76 2.08
C ALA A 60 8.28 -14.38 2.03
N GLY A 61 7.80 -13.96 0.86
CA GLY A 61 6.41 -13.57 0.63
C GLY A 61 6.15 -12.06 0.79
N ASP A 62 7.20 -11.24 0.90
CA ASP A 62 7.05 -9.79 0.86
C ASP A 62 6.44 -9.37 -0.48
N ARG A 63 5.68 -8.29 -0.46
CA ARG A 63 4.99 -7.79 -1.65
C ARG A 63 5.40 -6.36 -1.97
N VAL A 64 5.27 -6.00 -3.24
CA VAL A 64 5.51 -4.65 -3.72
C VAL A 64 4.39 -4.22 -4.66
N VAL A 65 3.93 -3.00 -4.49
CA VAL A 65 3.06 -2.30 -5.43
C VAL A 65 3.88 -1.23 -6.12
N HIS A 66 3.97 -1.30 -7.44
CA HIS A 66 4.64 -0.27 -8.24
C HIS A 66 3.59 0.70 -8.76
N ALA A 67 3.64 1.96 -8.30
CA ALA A 67 2.64 2.99 -8.60
C ALA A 67 3.28 4.38 -8.82
N PRO A 68 4.33 4.51 -9.66
CA PRO A 68 5.03 5.78 -9.83
C PRO A 68 4.11 6.90 -10.34
N ASP A 69 3.17 6.56 -11.23
CA ASP A 69 2.22 7.52 -11.79
C ASP A 69 1.32 8.11 -10.70
N PHE A 70 0.82 7.28 -9.78
CA PHE A 70 0.01 7.73 -8.62
C PHE A 70 0.77 8.73 -7.74
N PHE A 71 2.03 8.43 -7.39
CA PHE A 71 2.82 9.32 -6.56
C PHE A 71 3.23 10.61 -7.29
N SER A 72 3.49 10.51 -8.60
CA SER A 72 3.77 11.66 -9.46
C SER A 72 2.56 12.60 -9.55
N GLU A 73 1.36 12.06 -9.81
CA GLU A 73 0.10 12.82 -9.85
C GLU A 73 -0.20 13.55 -8.54
N HIS A 74 0.30 13.03 -7.41
CA HIS A 74 0.10 13.61 -6.08
C HIS A 74 1.28 14.46 -5.57
N ASN A 75 2.29 14.73 -6.42
CA ASN A 75 3.45 15.57 -6.13
C ASN A 75 4.28 15.13 -4.91
N VAL A 76 4.46 13.82 -4.72
CA VAL A 76 5.20 13.28 -3.58
C VAL A 76 6.69 13.12 -3.91
N PRO A 77 7.61 13.69 -3.10
CA PRO A 77 9.04 13.42 -3.19
C PRO A 77 9.30 11.92 -3.07
N ILE A 78 10.17 11.42 -3.92
CA ILE A 78 10.40 9.99 -4.14
C ILE A 78 11.39 9.40 -3.10
N ASP A 79 11.63 10.11 -2.00
CA ASP A 79 12.53 9.66 -0.95
C ASP A 79 12.03 8.38 -0.26
N VAL A 80 12.98 7.58 0.24
CA VAL A 80 12.66 6.38 1.03
C VAL A 80 12.12 6.79 2.38
N ARG A 81 10.87 6.46 2.69
CA ARG A 81 10.26 6.69 3.99
C ARG A 81 9.48 5.47 4.45
N GLU A 82 9.60 5.14 5.73
CA GLU A 82 8.78 4.11 6.38
C GLU A 82 7.67 4.77 7.17
N PHE A 83 6.44 4.30 6.98
CA PHE A 83 5.27 4.83 7.66
C PHE A 83 4.58 3.75 8.47
N ALA A 84 4.09 4.10 9.66
CA ALA A 84 3.14 3.28 10.36
C ALA A 84 1.81 3.25 9.58
N ALA A 85 1.22 2.07 9.44
CA ALA A 85 -0.10 1.92 8.85
C ALA A 85 -1.08 1.30 9.85
N GLU A 86 -2.36 1.61 9.69
CA GLU A 86 -3.44 1.12 10.53
C GLU A 86 -4.56 0.54 9.68
N TRP A 87 -5.15 -0.57 10.13
CA TRP A 87 -6.30 -1.13 9.44
C TRP A 87 -7.60 -0.46 9.90
N SER A 88 -8.31 0.21 8.99
CA SER A 88 -9.66 0.71 9.23
C SER A 88 -10.68 -0.36 8.85
N SER A 89 -11.38 -0.91 9.84
CA SER A 89 -12.50 -1.83 9.60
C SER A 89 -13.72 -1.13 8.97
N ALA A 90 -13.87 0.17 9.16
CA ALA A 90 -14.96 0.94 8.55
C ALA A 90 -14.73 1.13 7.05
N ASP A 91 -13.51 1.48 6.66
CA ASP A 91 -13.13 1.71 5.25
C ASP A 91 -12.69 0.42 4.53
N GLN A 92 -12.50 -0.67 5.29
CA GLN A 92 -11.91 -1.93 4.81
C GLN A 92 -10.57 -1.68 4.09
N ALA A 93 -9.73 -0.83 4.68
CA ALA A 93 -8.51 -0.33 4.06
C ALA A 93 -7.36 -0.30 5.06
N LEU A 94 -6.14 -0.44 4.55
CA LEU A 94 -4.93 -0.10 5.28
C LEU A 94 -4.63 1.38 5.03
N ILE A 95 -4.56 2.17 6.10
CA ILE A 95 -4.42 3.61 6.07
C ILE A 95 -3.01 3.99 6.52
N ILE A 96 -2.35 4.84 5.75
CA ILE A 96 -1.14 5.55 6.17
C ILE A 96 -1.54 7.02 6.36
N ALA A 97 -1.60 7.46 7.62
CA ALA A 97 -1.92 8.84 7.92
C ALA A 97 -0.78 9.76 7.50
N HIS A 98 -1.11 10.96 7.00
CA HIS A 98 -0.13 11.99 6.65
C HIS A 98 0.92 11.53 5.63
N ALA A 99 0.60 10.52 4.79
CA ALA A 99 1.49 9.99 3.75
C ALA A 99 1.91 11.06 2.72
N PHE A 100 1.12 12.12 2.61
CA PHE A 100 1.30 13.21 1.65
C PHE A 100 1.66 14.56 2.31
N ASP A 101 1.96 14.57 3.61
CA ASP A 101 2.49 15.77 4.25
C ASP A 101 3.92 16.04 3.75
N LEU A 102 4.11 17.23 3.17
CA LEU A 102 5.38 17.74 2.66
C LEU A 102 6.00 18.73 3.64
#